data_AF-A0A519VMY2-F1
#
_entry.id   AF-A0A519VMY2-F1
#
_cell.length_a   1.000
_cell.length_b   1.000
_cell.length_c   1.000
_cell.angle_alpha   90.00
_cell.angle_beta   90.00
_cell.angle_gamma   90.00
#
_symmetry.space_group_name_H-M   'P 1'
#
loop_
_entity.id
_entity.type
_entity.pdbx_description
1 polymer ?
#
loop_
_entity_poly.entity_id
_entity_poly.type
_entity_poly.pdbx_seq_one_letter_code
_entity_poly.pdbx_strand_id
1 'polypeptide(L)'
;MPDITATDLKQRLQTGETPHIIDVREPWEVEESRIPGSQNIPLGTLPTQLDDLEDWKDQEVIVHCKSGARSSAAKAFLTQQGFTNVRNLEGGMLAYSG
;
A
#
# COMPACT_ATOMS: atom_id res chain seq x y z
N MET A 1 8.51 -10.89 0.87
CA MET A 1 7.38 -11.21 -0.02
C MET A 1 7.59 -10.57 -1.39
N PRO A 2 7.30 -11.25 -2.51
CA PRO A 2 7.29 -10.61 -3.84
C PRO A 2 6.25 -9.48 -3.91
N ASP A 3 6.47 -8.54 -4.82
CA ASP A 3 5.53 -7.45 -5.09
C ASP A 3 4.24 -7.98 -5.73
N ILE A 4 3.23 -7.12 -5.84
CA ILE A 4 1.93 -7.45 -6.45
C ILE A 4 1.73 -6.58 -7.69
N THR A 5 1.18 -7.18 -8.75
CA THR A 5 0.87 -6.44 -9.98
C THR A 5 -0.47 -5.72 -9.88
N ALA A 6 -0.68 -4.69 -10.69
CA ALA A 6 -1.97 -4.03 -10.80
C ALA A 6 -3.09 -4.98 -11.25
N THR A 7 -2.78 -5.92 -12.15
CA THR A 7 -3.73 -6.93 -12.63
C THR A 7 -4.19 -7.84 -11.49
N ASP A 8 -3.26 -8.37 -10.70
CA ASP A 8 -3.58 -9.26 -9.58
C ASP A 8 -4.42 -8.53 -8.52
N LEU A 9 -4.03 -7.30 -8.17
CA LEU A 9 -4.77 -6.51 -7.19
C LEU A 9 -6.20 -6.20 -7.68
N LYS A 10 -6.36 -5.78 -8.95
CA LYS A 10 -7.68 -5.54 -9.54
C LYS A 10 -8.55 -6.79 -9.49
N GLN A 11 -7.99 -7.94 -9.85
CA GLN A 11 -8.73 -9.21 -9.82
C GLN A 11 -9.24 -9.54 -8.42
N ARG A 12 -8.39 -9.41 -7.39
CA ARG A 12 -8.77 -9.65 -5.98
C ARG A 12 -9.89 -8.71 -5.52
N LEU A 13 -9.80 -7.43 -5.87
CA LEU A 13 -10.86 -6.46 -5.53
C LEU A 13 -12.18 -6.78 -6.26
N GLN A 14 -12.12 -7.24 -7.50
CA GLN A 14 -13.30 -7.66 -8.28
C GLN A 14 -13.95 -8.93 -7.73
N THR A 15 -13.19 -9.84 -7.13
CA THR A 15 -13.73 -11.04 -6.46
C THR A 15 -14.28 -10.76 -5.06
N GLY A 16 -14.22 -9.50 -4.60
CA GLY A 16 -14.75 -9.06 -3.32
C GLY A 16 -13.77 -9.21 -2.15
N GLU A 17 -12.49 -9.50 -2.42
CA GLU A 17 -11.46 -9.47 -1.37
C GLU A 17 -11.23 -8.04 -0.89
N THR A 18 -10.94 -7.90 0.40
CA THR A 18 -10.65 -6.62 1.06
C THR A 18 -9.26 -6.65 1.69
N PRO A 19 -8.18 -6.65 0.88
CA PRO A 19 -6.82 -6.67 1.41
C PRO A 19 -6.49 -5.37 2.16
N HIS A 20 -5.55 -5.42 3.09
CA HIS A 20 -5.03 -4.23 3.73
C HIS A 20 -4.17 -3.45 2.74
N ILE A 21 -4.61 -2.26 2.36
CA ILE A 21 -3.92 -1.41 1.37
C ILE A 21 -3.57 -0.08 2.03
N ILE A 22 -2.29 0.30 1.98
CA ILE A 22 -1.81 1.60 2.44
C ILE A 22 -1.38 2.44 1.23
N ASP A 23 -2.01 3.59 1.08
CA ASP A 23 -1.63 4.62 0.11
C ASP A 23 -0.67 5.62 0.77
N VAL A 24 0.59 5.59 0.36
CA VAL A 24 1.64 6.46 0.93
C VAL A 24 1.84 7.77 0.19
N ARG A 25 0.90 8.12 -0.71
CA ARG A 25 0.85 9.43 -1.37
C ARG A 25 0.39 10.53 -0.42
N GLU A 26 0.54 11.76 -0.87
CA GLU A 26 -0.01 12.92 -0.16
C GLU A 26 -1.54 12.94 -0.25
N PRO A 27 -2.27 13.49 0.73
CA PRO A 27 -3.73 13.47 0.77
C PRO A 27 -4.38 14.05 -0.50
N TRP A 28 -3.82 15.12 -1.05
CA TRP A 28 -4.32 15.74 -2.29
C TRP A 28 -4.23 14.81 -3.51
N GLU A 29 -3.23 13.92 -3.59
CA GLU A 29 -3.16 12.92 -4.66
C GLU A 29 -4.25 11.84 -4.51
N VAL A 30 -4.67 11.55 -3.27
CA VAL A 30 -5.71 10.55 -2.94
C VAL A 30 -7.11 11.10 -3.23
N GLU A 31 -7.31 12.41 -3.01
CA GLU A 31 -8.54 13.11 -3.38
C GLU A 31 -8.80 13.08 -4.90
N GLU A 32 -7.76 13.16 -5.72
CA GLU A 32 -7.88 13.04 -7.18
C GLU A 32 -8.27 11.62 -7.63
N SER A 33 -7.69 10.60 -7.00
CA SER A 33 -7.96 9.20 -7.30
C SER A 33 -7.46 8.30 -6.18
N ARG A 34 -8.19 7.22 -5.89
CA ARG A 34 -7.78 6.24 -4.87
C ARG A 34 -8.17 4.83 -5.24
N ILE A 35 -7.43 3.86 -4.71
CA ILE A 35 -7.84 2.46 -4.73
C ILE A 35 -8.97 2.28 -3.69
N PRO A 36 -10.11 1.67 -4.05
CA PRO A 36 -11.18 1.41 -3.08
C PRO A 36 -10.66 0.61 -1.88
N GLY A 37 -11.04 1.03 -0.68
CA GLY A 37 -10.59 0.39 0.57
C GLY A 37 -9.18 0.73 1.03
N SER A 38 -8.39 1.51 0.29
CA SER A 38 -7.06 1.92 0.75
C SER A 38 -7.13 2.93 1.91
N GLN A 39 -6.24 2.79 2.89
CA GLN A 39 -6.00 3.75 3.96
C GLN A 39 -4.86 4.69 3.56
N ASN A 40 -5.07 6.00 3.60
CA ASN A 40 -4.00 6.96 3.29
C ASN A 40 -3.13 7.21 4.53
N ILE A 41 -1.85 6.84 4.44
CA ILE A 41 -0.82 7.14 5.43
C ILE A 41 0.40 7.66 4.65
N PRO A 42 0.52 8.99 4.45
CA PRO A 42 1.61 9.57 3.68
C PRO A 42 2.97 9.10 4.19
N LEU A 43 3.92 8.84 3.27
CA LEU A 43 5.24 8.28 3.62
C LEU A 43 5.95 9.06 4.73
N GLY A 44 5.85 10.39 4.73
CA GLY A 44 6.49 11.24 5.74
C GLY A 44 5.89 11.10 7.15
N THR A 45 4.65 10.62 7.26
CA THR A 45 3.92 10.42 8.52
C THR A 45 3.81 8.95 8.93
N LEU A 46 4.23 8.03 8.06
CA LEU A 46 4.19 6.59 8.32
C LEU A 46 4.90 6.19 9.62
N PRO A 47 6.09 6.75 9.98
CA PRO A 47 6.75 6.38 11.23
C PRO A 47 5.98 6.78 12.48
N THR A 48 5.20 7.87 12.42
CA THR A 48 4.42 8.37 13.57
C THR A 48 3.05 7.72 13.69
N GLN A 49 2.60 6.98 12.67
CA GLN A 49 1.31 6.28 12.63
C GLN A 49 1.49 4.75 12.67
N LEU A 50 2.65 4.27 13.11
CA LEU A 50 2.96 2.85 13.14
C LEU A 50 2.06 2.08 14.12
N ASP A 51 1.67 2.73 15.23
CA ASP A 51 0.83 2.14 16.27
C ASP A 51 -0.55 1.75 15.72
N ASP A 52 -1.09 2.51 14.75
CA ASP A 52 -2.37 2.21 14.09
C ASP A 52 -2.29 0.97 13.17
N LEU A 53 -1.09 0.46 12.92
CA LEU A 53 -0.82 -0.66 12.00
C LEU A 53 -0.36 -1.93 12.73
N GLU A 54 -0.24 -1.93 14.06
CA GLU A 54 0.32 -3.08 14.78
C GLU A 54 -0.45 -4.38 14.56
N ASP A 55 -1.78 -4.30 14.47
CA ASP A 55 -2.66 -5.44 14.21
C ASP A 55 -2.43 -6.08 12.83
N TRP A 56 -1.72 -5.39 11.93
CA TRP A 56 -1.44 -5.86 10.57
C TRP A 56 -0.04 -6.48 10.42
N LYS A 57 0.77 -6.55 11.51
CA LYS A 57 2.16 -7.07 11.45
C LYS A 57 2.27 -8.48 10.86
N ASP A 58 1.27 -9.33 11.12
CA ASP A 58 1.20 -10.70 10.63
C ASP A 58 0.26 -10.88 9.42
N GLN A 59 -0.36 -9.81 8.94
CA GLN A 59 -1.29 -9.81 7.81
C GLN A 59 -0.59 -9.37 6.51
N GLU A 60 -1.19 -9.68 5.36
CA GLU A 60 -0.72 -9.11 4.09
C GLU A 60 -1.03 -7.61 4.04
N VAL A 61 0.00 -6.78 3.90
CA VAL A 61 -0.12 -5.33 3.71
C VAL A 61 0.41 -4.95 2.33
N ILE A 62 -0.45 -4.36 1.52
CA ILE A 62 -0.11 -3.86 0.19
C ILE A 62 0.14 -2.35 0.29
N VAL A 63 1.37 -1.91 0.03
CA VAL A 63 1.71 -0.48 -0.02
C VAL A 63 1.77 0.00 -1.46
N HIS A 64 1.23 1.18 -1.73
CA HIS A 64 1.35 1.79 -3.06
C HIS A 64 1.58 3.30 -2.97
N CYS A 65 2.16 3.85 -4.03
CA CYS A 65 2.25 5.28 -4.25
C CYS A 65 1.87 5.60 -5.70
N LYS A 66 2.33 6.73 -6.25
CA LYS A 66 2.11 7.09 -7.66
C LYS A 66 2.75 6.08 -8.64
N SER A 67 4.03 5.73 -8.44
CA SER A 67 4.83 4.96 -9.41
C SER A 67 5.56 3.73 -8.85
N GLY A 68 5.47 3.48 -7.54
CA GLY A 68 6.18 2.39 -6.84
C GLY A 68 7.41 2.82 -6.03
N ALA A 69 7.99 4.01 -6.28
CA ALA A 69 9.22 4.45 -5.61
C ALA A 69 9.05 4.73 -4.11
N ARG A 70 8.08 5.60 -3.75
CA ARG A 70 7.78 5.91 -2.34
C ARG A 70 7.29 4.69 -1.55
N SER A 71 6.50 3.82 -2.19
CA SER A 71 5.97 2.61 -1.55
C SER A 71 7.01 1.51 -1.38
N SER A 72 8.06 1.47 -2.22
CA SER A 72 9.23 0.63 -1.95
C SER A 72 9.94 1.04 -0.66
N ALA A 73 10.10 2.35 -0.41
CA ALA A 73 10.63 2.85 0.86
C ALA A 73 9.70 2.51 2.05
N ALA A 74 8.38 2.66 1.88
CA ALA A 74 7.41 2.26 2.90
C ALA A 74 7.47 0.75 3.21
N LYS A 75 7.58 -0.10 2.18
CA LYS A 75 7.74 -1.55 2.33
C LYS A 75 9.00 -1.87 3.14
N ALA A 76 10.13 -1.26 2.79
CA ALA A 76 11.39 -1.46 3.50
C ALA A 76 11.30 -1.00 4.96
N PHE A 77 10.62 0.12 5.22
CA PHE A 77 10.39 0.62 6.57
C PHE A 77 9.51 -0.35 7.38
N LEU A 78 8.31 -0.71 6.90
CA LEU A 78 7.40 -1.63 7.60
C LEU A 78 8.05 -2.99 7.86
N THR A 79 8.82 -3.52 6.90
CA THR A 79 9.57 -4.77 7.09
C THR A 79 10.57 -4.66 8.24
N GLN A 80 11.27 -3.52 8.37
CA GLN A 80 12.17 -3.27 9.52
C GLN A 80 11.42 -3.14 10.85
N GLN A 81 10.15 -2.70 10.83
CA GLN A 81 9.28 -2.61 12.00
C GLN A 81 8.60 -3.95 12.35
N GLY A 82 8.98 -5.05 11.68
CA GLY A 82 8.51 -6.40 12.01
C GLY A 82 7.27 -6.85 11.24
N PHE A 83 6.81 -6.10 10.24
CA PHE A 83 5.74 -6.57 9.35
C PHE A 83 6.28 -7.69 8.46
N THR A 84 5.67 -8.86 8.54
CA THR A 84 6.21 -10.08 7.93
C THR A 84 5.77 -10.26 6.47
N ASN A 85 4.65 -9.65 6.09
CA ASN A 85 4.03 -9.81 4.77
C ASN A 85 3.68 -8.47 4.10
N VAL A 86 4.71 -7.70 3.75
CA VAL A 86 4.54 -6.41 3.03
C VAL A 86 4.85 -6.57 1.55
N ARG A 87 3.93 -6.11 0.70
CA ARG A 87 4.04 -6.14 -0.76
C ARG A 87 3.93 -4.73 -1.32
N ASN A 88 4.77 -4.38 -2.28
CA ASN A 88 4.64 -3.12 -2.99
C ASN A 88 3.82 -3.35 -4.27
N LEU A 89 2.96 -2.39 -4.62
CA LEU A 89 2.23 -2.41 -5.90
C LEU A 89 3.15 -1.97 -7.03
N GLU A 90 3.45 -2.88 -7.95
CA GLU A 90 4.33 -2.62 -9.09
C GLU A 90 3.73 -1.53 -10.00
N GLY A 91 4.53 -0.52 -10.34
CA GLY A 91 4.09 0.64 -11.11
C GLY A 91 3.12 1.58 -10.39
N GLY A 92 2.73 1.28 -9.16
CA GLY A 92 1.86 2.11 -8.32
C GLY A 92 0.51 2.45 -8.95
N MET A 93 -0.02 3.62 -8.60
CA MET A 93 -1.30 4.13 -9.09
C MET A 93 -1.30 4.30 -10.62
N LEU A 94 -0.17 4.60 -11.26
CA LEU A 94 -0.08 4.71 -12.72
C LEU A 94 -0.39 3.38 -13.41
N ALA A 95 0.12 2.26 -12.89
CA ALA A 95 -0.21 0.93 -13.42
C ALA A 95 -1.63 0.50 -13.03
N TYR A 96 -2.12 0.93 -11.86
CA TYR A 96 -3.49 0.63 -11.43
C TYR A 96 -4.55 1.39 -12.25
N SER A 97 -4.30 2.64 -12.63
CA SER A 97 -5.27 3.44 -13.39
C SER A 97 -5.23 3.20 -14.91
N GLY A 98 -4.18 2.53 -15.41
CA GLY A 98 -4.09 2.05 -16.80
C GLY A 98 -4.95 0.82 -17.03
#